data_AF-A0A3A3Z791-F1
#
_entry.id   AF-A0A3A3Z791-F1
#
_cell.length_a   1.000
_cell.length_b   1.000
_cell.length_c   1.000
_cell.angle_alpha   90.00
_cell.angle_beta   90.00
_cell.angle_gamma   90.00
#
_symmetry.space_group_name_H-M   'P 1'
#
loop_
_entity.id
_entity.type
_entity.pdbx_description
1 polymer ?
#
loop_
_entity_poly.entity_id
_entity_poly.type
_entity_poly.pdbx_seq_one_letter_code
_entity_poly.pdbx_strand_id
1 'polypeptide(L)'
;MSLRARAPRPRPAVRAAALAGAGALVLTGCEAPTPLVTVFTGTTSVNAHAVCWSFDEEPVDPSTCTPGDEVPSIEYQASETVGISVDVDVAEGGWIPYVATGAGAQEQPLVADPLESTYYRFALPELSAEQATVTLRVVAVTGEGEETGTRGAWLFTLRPAD
;
A
#
# COMPACT_ATOMS: atom_id res chain seq x y z
N MET A 1 84.70 5.86 28.40
CA MET A 1 83.23 5.75 28.24
C MET A 1 82.80 6.69 27.13
N SER A 2 82.34 6.17 26.00
CA SER A 2 81.71 6.98 24.95
C SER A 2 80.69 6.12 24.21
N LEU A 3 79.42 6.39 24.46
CA LEU A 3 78.28 5.86 23.72
C LEU A 3 78.16 6.62 22.40
N ARG A 4 78.00 5.93 21.27
CA ARG A 4 77.39 6.53 20.08
C ARG A 4 76.29 5.65 19.51
N ALA A 5 75.22 6.36 19.18
CA ALA A 5 73.86 5.93 18.97
C ALA A 5 73.65 4.98 17.78
N ARG A 6 72.63 4.13 17.92
CA ARG A 6 72.10 3.25 16.88
C ARG A 6 71.24 4.05 15.91
N ALA A 7 71.54 3.98 14.62
CA ALA A 7 70.78 4.61 13.55
C ALA A 7 69.37 3.98 13.42
N PRO A 8 68.31 4.76 13.14
CA PRO A 8 66.97 4.24 12.90
C PRO A 8 66.88 3.53 11.55
N ARG A 9 66.33 2.30 11.54
CA ARG A 9 66.04 1.53 10.33
C ARG A 9 64.79 2.08 9.63
N PRO A 10 64.81 2.28 8.30
CA PRO A 10 63.59 2.61 7.56
C PRO A 10 62.66 1.38 7.51
N ARG A 11 61.37 1.59 7.79
CA ARG A 11 60.32 0.57 7.69
C ARG A 11 59.84 0.48 6.23
N PRO A 12 59.61 -0.71 5.66
CA PRO A 12 59.07 -0.84 4.31
C PRO A 12 57.62 -0.35 4.25
N ALA A 13 57.34 0.53 3.30
CA ALA A 13 56.00 1.03 3.03
C ALA A 13 55.18 -0.05 2.28
N VAL A 14 54.15 -0.58 2.94
CA VAL A 14 53.15 -1.45 2.32
C VAL A 14 52.23 -0.57 1.47
N ARG A 15 52.32 -0.70 0.14
CA ARG A 15 51.36 -0.09 -0.79
C ARG A 15 50.13 -0.99 -0.87
N ALA A 16 49.08 -0.64 -0.14
CA ALA A 16 47.76 -1.24 -0.33
C ALA A 16 47.15 -0.69 -1.62
N ALA A 17 47.04 -1.51 -2.65
CA ALA A 17 46.27 -1.18 -3.85
C ALA A 17 44.78 -1.34 -3.52
N ALA A 18 44.07 -0.23 -3.32
CA ALA A 18 42.62 -0.24 -3.19
C ALA A 18 42.00 -0.45 -4.57
N LEU A 19 41.44 -1.64 -4.82
CA LEU A 19 40.58 -1.89 -5.97
C LEU A 19 39.20 -1.31 -5.64
N ALA A 20 38.92 -0.08 -6.06
CA ALA A 20 37.58 0.48 -6.00
C ALA A 20 36.77 -0.10 -7.17
N GLY A 21 36.06 -1.21 -6.92
CA GLY A 21 35.06 -1.72 -7.85
C GLY A 21 33.82 -0.85 -7.78
N ALA A 22 33.69 0.14 -8.65
CA ALA A 22 32.43 0.81 -8.92
C ALA A 22 31.56 -0.12 -9.79
N GLY A 23 30.80 -0.99 -9.16
CA GLY A 23 29.70 -1.69 -9.83
C GLY A 23 28.58 -0.70 -10.10
N ALA A 24 28.57 -0.10 -11.29
CA ALA A 24 27.40 0.61 -11.79
C ALA A 24 26.29 -0.44 -12.01
N LEU A 25 25.48 -0.67 -10.98
CA LEU A 25 24.19 -1.32 -11.14
C LEU A 25 23.32 -0.35 -11.94
N VAL A 26 23.30 -0.55 -13.26
CA VAL A 26 22.25 0.01 -14.10
C VAL A 26 20.97 -0.71 -13.67
N LEU A 27 20.16 -0.05 -12.84
CA LEU A 27 18.77 -0.43 -12.58
C LEU A 27 18.04 -0.38 -13.92
N THR A 28 18.01 -1.51 -14.63
CA THR A 28 17.09 -1.72 -15.73
C THR A 28 15.69 -1.56 -15.14
N GLY A 29 14.98 -0.50 -15.55
CA GLY A 29 13.65 -0.08 -15.10
C GLY A 29 12.96 -1.05 -14.14
N CYS A 30 13.12 -0.82 -12.84
CA CYS A 30 12.16 -1.34 -11.87
C CYS A 30 10.95 -0.43 -11.97
N GLU A 31 9.98 -0.76 -12.83
CA GLU A 31 8.62 -0.24 -12.68
C GLU A 31 8.19 -0.63 -11.27
N ALA A 32 8.03 0.36 -10.39
CA ALA A 32 7.61 0.10 -9.01
C ALA A 32 6.25 -0.62 -9.07
N PRO A 33 6.05 -1.72 -8.32
CA PRO A 33 4.75 -2.36 -8.31
C PRO A 33 3.72 -1.37 -7.77
N THR A 34 2.51 -1.38 -8.33
CA THR A 34 1.41 -0.58 -7.80
C THR A 34 1.17 -0.94 -6.33
N PRO A 35 0.83 0.02 -5.46
CA PRO A 35 0.72 -0.24 -4.04
C PRO A 35 -0.31 -1.31 -3.70
N LEU A 36 -0.07 -2.00 -2.59
CA LEU A 36 -0.93 -3.05 -2.05
C LEU A 36 -1.88 -2.50 -1.00
N VAL A 37 -3.09 -3.04 -0.99
CA VAL A 37 -4.03 -2.92 0.12
C VAL A 37 -4.34 -4.32 0.63
N THR A 38 -4.33 -4.48 1.95
CA THR A 38 -4.70 -5.73 2.62
C THR A 38 -5.96 -5.53 3.45
N VAL A 39 -6.92 -6.43 3.29
CA VAL A 39 -8.16 -6.47 4.06
C VAL A 39 -8.12 -7.69 4.98
N PHE A 40 -8.57 -7.51 6.22
CA PHE A 40 -8.54 -8.52 7.28
C PHE A 40 -9.93 -8.70 7.90
N THR A 41 -10.27 -9.94 8.22
CA THR A 41 -11.45 -10.31 9.00
C THR A 41 -11.05 -11.45 9.94
N GLY A 42 -11.29 -11.27 11.23
CA GLY A 42 -10.90 -12.26 12.25
C GLY A 42 -9.41 -12.62 12.18
N THR A 43 -9.09 -13.80 11.64
CA THR A 43 -7.73 -14.32 11.47
C THR A 43 -7.30 -14.48 10.01
N THR A 44 -8.15 -14.09 9.07
CA THR A 44 -7.90 -14.21 7.63
C THR A 44 -7.58 -12.86 7.01
N SER A 45 -6.88 -12.88 5.88
CA SER A 45 -6.54 -11.68 5.12
C SER A 45 -6.47 -11.94 3.63
N VAL A 46 -6.83 -10.95 2.84
CA VAL A 46 -6.62 -10.92 1.39
C VAL A 46 -5.94 -9.61 1.02
N ASN A 47 -5.07 -9.62 0.02
CA ASN A 47 -4.46 -8.41 -0.51
C ASN A 47 -4.68 -8.29 -2.01
N ALA A 48 -4.62 -7.06 -2.50
CA ALA A 48 -4.76 -6.73 -3.91
C ALA A 48 -3.84 -5.58 -4.27
N HIS A 49 -3.31 -5.64 -5.49
CA HIS A 49 -2.72 -4.47 -6.14
C HIS A 49 -3.83 -3.51 -6.59
N ALA A 50 -3.46 -2.25 -6.80
CA ALA A 50 -4.40 -1.25 -7.27
C ALA A 50 -4.97 -1.66 -8.64
N VAL A 51 -6.28 -1.53 -8.79
CA VAL A 51 -6.97 -1.70 -10.07
C VAL A 51 -6.51 -0.63 -11.06
N CYS A 52 -6.25 0.57 -10.55
CA CYS A 52 -5.65 1.68 -11.25
C CYS A 52 -4.79 2.47 -10.27
N TRP A 53 -3.68 3.02 -10.76
CA TRP A 53 -2.77 3.81 -9.94
C TRP A 53 -2.01 4.81 -10.81
N SER A 54 -1.93 6.05 -10.33
CA SER A 54 -1.07 7.09 -10.87
C SER A 54 0.23 7.19 -10.07
N PHE A 55 1.35 6.96 -10.75
CA PHE A 55 2.69 7.11 -10.18
C PHE A 55 3.14 8.56 -10.12
N ASP A 56 2.66 9.40 -11.04
CA ASP A 56 3.01 10.82 -11.16
C ASP A 56 2.03 11.74 -10.42
N GLU A 57 1.19 11.17 -9.55
CA GLU A 57 0.20 11.89 -8.72
C GLU A 57 -0.91 12.59 -9.52
N GLU A 58 -0.92 12.45 -10.85
CA GLU A 58 -1.98 12.95 -11.72
C GLU A 58 -3.30 12.20 -11.46
N PRO A 59 -4.44 12.91 -11.41
CA PRO A 59 -5.72 12.27 -11.12
C PRO A 59 -6.14 11.33 -12.24
N VAL A 60 -6.52 10.10 -11.89
CA VAL A 60 -7.12 9.13 -12.79
C VAL A 60 -8.65 9.28 -12.81
N ASP A 61 -9.26 8.93 -13.95
CA ASP A 61 -10.71 8.85 -14.04
C ASP A 61 -11.21 7.55 -13.35
N PRO A 62 -11.90 7.64 -12.20
CA PRO A 62 -12.34 6.47 -11.46
C PRO A 62 -13.32 5.59 -12.24
N SER A 63 -14.03 6.14 -13.23
CA SER A 63 -14.97 5.37 -14.06
C SER A 63 -14.27 4.36 -14.97
N THR A 64 -12.97 4.53 -15.20
CA THR A 64 -12.15 3.64 -16.01
C THR A 64 -11.45 2.55 -15.20
N CYS A 65 -11.43 2.67 -13.86
CA CYS A 65 -10.82 1.73 -12.94
C CYS A 65 -11.68 0.47 -12.79
N THR A 66 -11.63 -0.42 -13.78
CA THR A 66 -12.39 -1.67 -13.80
C THR A 66 -11.51 -2.82 -13.31
N PRO A 67 -11.94 -3.61 -12.31
CA PRO A 67 -11.19 -4.79 -11.89
C PRO A 67 -11.05 -5.80 -13.04
N GLY A 68 -10.02 -6.64 -12.96
CA GLY A 68 -9.91 -7.81 -13.85
C GLY A 68 -11.01 -8.85 -13.59
N ASP A 69 -10.87 -10.03 -14.20
CA ASP A 69 -11.89 -11.09 -14.15
C ASP A 69 -12.21 -11.58 -12.73
N GLU A 70 -11.30 -11.40 -11.76
CA GLU A 70 -11.49 -11.83 -10.38
C GLU A 70 -11.24 -10.67 -9.40
N VAL A 71 -12.27 -10.36 -8.61
CA VAL A 71 -12.18 -9.43 -7.49
C VAL A 71 -11.81 -10.23 -6.23
N PRO A 72 -10.68 -9.91 -5.57
CA PRO A 72 -10.26 -10.59 -4.36
C PRO A 72 -11.36 -10.59 -3.29
N SER A 73 -11.57 -11.74 -2.66
CA SER A 73 -12.67 -11.92 -1.72
C SER A 73 -12.20 -12.50 -0.40
N ILE A 74 -12.90 -12.10 0.67
CA ILE A 74 -12.65 -12.54 2.03
C ILE A 74 -13.98 -12.81 2.73
N GLU A 75 -14.00 -13.85 3.56
CA GLU A 75 -15.18 -14.21 4.35
C GLU A 75 -15.23 -13.37 5.64
N TYR A 76 -16.42 -13.06 6.13
CA TYR A 76 -16.61 -12.38 7.41
C TYR A 76 -17.71 -13.04 8.23
N GLN A 77 -17.58 -12.94 9.56
CA GLN A 77 -18.65 -13.27 10.51
C GLN A 77 -19.33 -11.99 11.01
N ALA A 78 -20.64 -12.07 11.34
CA ALA A 78 -21.45 -10.90 11.72
C ALA A 78 -20.92 -10.10 12.93
N SER A 79 -20.08 -10.70 13.78
CA SER A 79 -19.46 -10.04 14.94
C SER A 79 -18.03 -9.55 14.72
N GLU A 80 -17.46 -9.77 13.54
CA GLU A 80 -16.07 -9.43 13.26
C GLU A 80 -15.90 -7.96 12.84
N THR A 81 -14.74 -7.42 13.18
CA THR A 81 -14.29 -6.14 12.66
C THR A 81 -13.53 -6.39 11.36
N VAL A 82 -13.80 -5.56 10.36
CA VAL A 82 -13.03 -5.51 9.12
C VAL A 82 -11.87 -4.55 9.31
N GLY A 83 -10.65 -5.01 9.06
CA GLY A 83 -9.45 -4.20 9.03
C GLY A 83 -9.01 -3.90 7.60
N ILE A 84 -8.47 -2.71 7.37
CA ILE A 84 -7.86 -2.30 6.11
C ILE A 84 -6.47 -1.78 6.43
N SER A 85 -5.45 -2.31 5.78
CA SER A 85 -4.08 -1.78 5.80
C SER A 85 -3.67 -1.36 4.41
N VAL A 86 -3.07 -0.17 4.32
CA VAL A 86 -2.57 0.40 3.07
C VAL A 86 -1.06 0.62 3.19
N ASP A 87 -0.36 0.61 2.06
CA ASP A 87 1.04 1.03 1.99
C ASP A 87 1.23 2.48 2.45
N VAL A 88 2.41 2.82 2.95
CA VAL A 88 2.74 4.16 3.47
C VAL A 88 2.50 5.25 2.42
N ASP A 89 2.87 4.99 1.16
CA ASP A 89 2.71 5.93 0.04
C ASP A 89 1.23 6.27 -0.23
N VAL A 90 0.32 5.33 0.05
CA VAL A 90 -1.14 5.57 -0.03
C VAL A 90 -1.62 6.38 1.16
N ALA A 91 -1.08 6.11 2.36
CA ALA A 91 -1.44 6.83 3.57
C ALA A 91 -0.96 8.29 3.51
N GLU A 92 0.25 8.56 3.00
CA GLU A 92 0.81 9.91 2.89
C GLU A 92 -0.01 10.81 1.94
N GLY A 93 -0.60 10.25 0.88
CA GLY A 93 -1.51 10.98 -0.02
C GLY A 93 -2.96 11.06 0.47
N GLY A 94 -3.32 10.28 1.48
CA GLY A 94 -4.69 10.17 1.98
C GLY A 94 -5.55 9.16 1.21
N TRP A 95 -6.48 8.52 1.93
CA TRP A 95 -7.39 7.54 1.32
C TRP A 95 -8.74 7.45 2.01
N ILE A 96 -9.77 7.03 1.26
CA ILE A 96 -11.14 6.89 1.75
C ILE A 96 -11.64 5.47 1.42
N PRO A 97 -12.05 4.69 2.43
CA PRO A 97 -12.78 3.45 2.21
C PRO A 97 -14.27 3.71 2.01
N TYR A 98 -14.83 3.03 1.01
CA TYR A 98 -16.24 3.04 0.64
C TYR A 98 -16.82 1.64 0.73
N VAL A 99 -18.08 1.52 1.16
CA VAL A 99 -18.81 0.27 1.21
C VAL A 99 -20.13 0.35 0.45
N ALA A 100 -20.49 -0.73 -0.23
CA ALA A 100 -21.82 -0.94 -0.80
C ALA A 100 -22.32 -2.33 -0.40
N THR A 101 -23.56 -2.44 0.08
CA THR A 101 -24.13 -3.67 0.64
C THR A 101 -25.28 -4.18 -0.24
N GLY A 102 -25.14 -5.38 -0.80
CA GLY A 102 -26.09 -5.93 -1.77
C GLY A 102 -25.88 -5.43 -3.20
N ALA A 103 -26.54 -6.11 -4.14
CA ALA A 103 -26.38 -5.85 -5.57
C ALA A 103 -26.99 -4.49 -5.97
N GLY A 104 -26.20 -3.63 -6.63
CA GLY A 104 -26.63 -2.32 -7.12
C GLY A 104 -26.77 -1.24 -6.03
N ALA A 105 -26.27 -1.49 -4.82
CA ALA A 105 -26.27 -0.51 -3.75
C ALA A 105 -25.31 0.66 -4.05
N GLN A 106 -25.69 1.86 -3.58
CA GLN A 106 -24.81 3.03 -3.66
C GLN A 106 -23.69 2.91 -2.64
N GLU A 107 -22.47 3.19 -3.08
CA GLU A 107 -21.31 3.30 -2.20
C GLU A 107 -21.45 4.44 -1.21
N GLN A 108 -21.09 4.16 0.05
CA GLN A 108 -21.04 5.12 1.14
C GLN A 108 -19.61 5.20 1.67
N PRO A 109 -19.05 6.40 1.86
CA PRO A 109 -17.76 6.53 2.53
C PRO A 109 -17.90 6.16 4.02
N LEU A 110 -16.89 5.49 4.57
CA LEU A 110 -16.86 5.17 6.01
C LEU A 110 -16.34 6.33 6.86
N VAL A 111 -15.72 7.33 6.22
CA VAL A 111 -15.08 8.49 6.84
C VAL A 111 -15.39 9.74 6.03
N ALA A 112 -15.46 10.90 6.68
CA ALA A 112 -15.76 12.16 6.00
C ALA A 112 -14.54 12.72 5.26
N ASP A 113 -13.37 12.61 5.88
CA ASP A 113 -12.10 13.14 5.38
C ASP A 113 -11.13 11.99 5.04
N PRO A 114 -10.21 12.17 4.07
CA PRO A 114 -9.17 11.20 3.78
C PRO A 114 -8.35 10.83 5.01
N LEU A 115 -8.06 9.53 5.14
CA LEU A 115 -7.24 8.98 6.20
C LEU A 115 -5.76 9.07 5.83
N GLU A 116 -4.95 9.60 6.74
CA GLU A 116 -3.49 9.62 6.61
C GLU A 116 -2.81 8.46 7.37
N SER A 117 -3.59 7.59 8.02
CA SER A 117 -3.08 6.41 8.72
C SER A 117 -2.96 5.21 7.78
N THR A 118 -1.96 4.36 8.00
CA THR A 118 -1.77 3.10 7.24
C THR A 118 -2.78 2.00 7.61
N TYR A 119 -3.67 2.27 8.55
CA TYR A 119 -4.65 1.31 9.05
C TYR A 119 -5.98 1.97 9.42
N TYR A 120 -7.07 1.27 9.12
CA TYR A 120 -8.43 1.61 9.53
C TYR A 120 -9.21 0.36 9.87
N ARG A 121 -10.21 0.49 10.75
CA ARG A 121 -11.07 -0.63 11.14
C ARG A 121 -12.51 -0.18 11.31
N PHE A 122 -13.45 -1.03 10.93
CA PHE A 122 -14.87 -0.79 11.06
C PHE A 122 -15.64 -2.09 11.30
N ALA A 123 -16.83 -1.96 11.89
CA ALA A 123 -17.78 -3.06 11.99
C ALA A 123 -18.81 -2.93 10.87
N LEU A 124 -19.22 -4.06 10.29
CA LEU A 124 -20.38 -4.09 9.41
C LEU A 124 -21.64 -3.93 10.25
N PRO A 125 -22.67 -3.22 9.76
CA PRO A 125 -23.98 -3.22 10.40
C PRO A 125 -24.61 -4.62 10.32
N GLU A 126 -25.72 -4.83 11.00
CA GLU A 126 -26.54 -6.02 10.78
C GLU A 126 -27.11 -6.00 9.35
N LEU A 127 -26.69 -6.95 8.53
CA LEU A 127 -27.08 -7.06 7.12
C LEU A 127 -28.13 -8.16 6.93
N SER A 128 -29.12 -7.91 6.07
CA SER A 128 -30.02 -8.97 5.61
C SER A 128 -29.31 -9.93 4.66
N ALA A 129 -29.88 -11.11 4.41
CA ALA A 129 -29.30 -12.09 3.48
C ALA A 129 -29.08 -11.52 2.07
N GLU A 130 -29.97 -10.63 1.61
CA GLU A 130 -29.87 -9.96 0.30
C GLU A 130 -28.74 -8.93 0.24
N GLN A 131 -28.29 -8.44 1.40
CA GLN A 131 -27.24 -7.42 1.56
C GLN A 131 -25.92 -8.01 2.06
N ALA A 132 -25.88 -9.32 2.31
CA ALA A 132 -24.80 -9.97 3.01
C ALA A 132 -23.48 -10.00 2.21
N THR A 133 -23.54 -9.79 0.90
CA THR A 133 -22.34 -9.49 0.10
C THR A 133 -22.04 -8.00 0.12
N VAL A 134 -20.85 -7.64 0.56
CA VAL A 134 -20.39 -6.25 0.68
C VAL A 134 -19.25 -6.01 -0.29
N THR A 135 -19.38 -4.96 -1.09
CA THR A 135 -18.26 -4.44 -1.88
C THR A 135 -17.51 -3.43 -1.04
N LEU A 136 -16.20 -3.61 -0.90
CA LEU A 136 -15.31 -2.65 -0.27
C LEU A 136 -14.42 -2.06 -1.35
N ARG A 137 -14.48 -0.74 -1.53
CA ARG A 137 -13.56 0.02 -2.39
C ARG A 137 -12.68 0.90 -1.52
N VAL A 138 -11.38 0.85 -1.75
CA VAL A 138 -10.42 1.80 -1.17
C VAL A 138 -10.01 2.76 -2.27
N VAL A 139 -10.05 4.07 -2.01
CA VAL A 139 -9.69 5.11 -2.99
C VAL A 139 -8.58 5.96 -2.39
N ALA A 140 -7.41 5.95 -3.01
CA ALA A 140 -6.34 6.90 -2.71
C ALA A 140 -6.65 8.23 -3.39
N VAL A 141 -6.39 9.33 -2.71
CA VAL A 141 -6.60 10.68 -3.26
C VAL A 141 -5.27 11.34 -3.64
N THR A 142 -5.37 12.41 -4.40
CA THR A 142 -4.26 13.30 -4.76
C THR A 142 -4.79 14.74 -4.83
N GLY A 143 -3.92 15.73 -4.68
CA GLY A 143 -4.32 17.13 -4.58
C GLY A 143 -4.91 17.48 -3.21
N GLU A 144 -5.32 18.74 -3.05
CA GLU A 144 -5.82 19.28 -1.78
C GLU A 144 -7.10 20.11 -1.99
N GLY A 145 -7.97 20.13 -0.99
CA GLY A 145 -9.17 20.97 -0.98
C GLY A 145 -10.13 20.65 -2.14
N GLU A 146 -10.53 21.67 -2.89
CA GLU A 146 -11.49 21.55 -4.00
C GLU A 146 -10.91 20.83 -5.23
N GLU A 147 -9.59 20.65 -5.31
CA GLU A 147 -8.92 19.97 -6.43
C GLU A 147 -8.55 18.51 -6.11
N THR A 148 -9.19 17.92 -5.09
CA THR A 148 -8.96 16.52 -4.71
C THR A 148 -9.41 15.59 -5.85
N GLY A 149 -8.47 14.81 -6.36
CA GLY A 149 -8.69 13.79 -7.40
C GLY A 149 -8.45 12.38 -6.90
N THR A 150 -8.77 11.38 -7.74
CA THR A 150 -8.45 9.97 -7.45
C THR A 150 -7.04 9.67 -7.92
N ARG A 151 -6.18 9.14 -7.05
CA ARG A 151 -4.85 8.65 -7.41
C ARG A 151 -4.87 7.17 -7.80
N GLY A 152 -5.69 6.39 -7.12
CA GLY A 152 -5.85 4.98 -7.40
C GLY A 152 -6.98 4.34 -6.61
N ALA A 153 -7.31 3.11 -6.97
CA ALA A 153 -8.43 2.39 -6.38
C ALA A 153 -8.16 0.90 -6.23
N TRP A 154 -8.70 0.30 -5.19
CA TRP A 154 -8.70 -1.14 -4.92
C TRP A 154 -10.13 -1.61 -4.68
N LEU A 155 -10.43 -2.83 -5.10
CA LEU A 155 -11.76 -3.43 -4.95
C LEU A 155 -11.66 -4.80 -4.29
N PHE A 156 -12.54 -5.04 -3.32
CA PHE A 156 -12.65 -6.29 -2.58
C PHE A 156 -14.10 -6.69 -2.43
N THR A 157 -14.34 -7.99 -2.33
CA THR A 157 -15.65 -8.55 -1.99
C THR A 157 -15.62 -9.23 -0.62
N LEU A 158 -16.40 -8.73 0.33
CA LEU A 158 -16.64 -9.40 1.60
C LEU A 158 -17.90 -10.24 1.48
N ARG A 159 -17.80 -11.52 1.83
CA ARG A 159 -18.93 -12.46 1.81
C ARG A 159 -19.15 -13.05 3.19
N PRO A 160 -20.37 -13.44 3.56
CA PRO A 160 -20.58 -14.19 4.79
C PRO A 160 -19.79 -15.50 4.70
N ALA A 161 -19.20 -15.91 5.81
CA ALA A 161 -18.69 -17.28 5.91
C ALA A 161 -19.85 -18.28 5.81
N ASP A 162 -19.61 -19.43 5.17
CA ASP A 162 -20.56 -20.54 5.06
C ASP A 162 -20.86 -21.23 6.41
#